data_AF-A0A938BDB9-F1
#
_entry.id   AF-A0A938BDB9-F1
#
_cell.length_a   1.000
_cell.length_b   1.000
_cell.length_c   1.000
_cell.angle_alpha   90.00
_cell.angle_beta   90.00
_cell.angle_gamma   90.00
#
_symmetry.space_group_name_H-M   'P 1'
#
loop_
_entity.id
_entity.type
_entity.pdbx_description
1 polymer ?
#
loop_
_entity_poly.entity_id
_entity_poly.type
_entity_poly.pdbx_seq_one_letter_code
_entity_poly.pdbx_strand_id
1 'polypeptide(L)'
;MMIDRITNWLRSLDKTKIVIIVLLLIHLVPVWGFKFIPTQDGLNHVYNAYILKEYNNPAYTKYREVYDLNIKLFPNWIAHAFFFVMLHIMPPLVAEKLYVTLCVALLPLSLFYFLRAVDKRLMFFGFLGFLYSYNYLLNMGFYGFALSVSVYFFTLGYWWKHRNALTAANLAVLYSLLLLTYFCHLFSYGVILLSLSFLALTTAILPADPQRSIRERGKELLKFAGFILPVSFILLTTFLANPESREIIYHTDLWDFFVSVRSLVSFNDDYIPISWGLLGFIGVCFLWTLIKDKLIDKRFIGQRDSFLLLFIVMTVLYFKIPWQIGPPAWFNDRLNLYLFPVLLAWFSFNYPGWLKQSLIVVMVGLSIAHLGLTFRDYHLLNKDMKEFTSGAHLIAPNSAISIITNDWENGDWHGPIKYMSPFYHDTCYYGLGNGGLYIGNYEPKYSYFPLRYKNGNWKFQYTGSVIDYMLVWRMDENSDEVRQLKNDYELIHETKNLKLFRHKSSGK
;
A
#
# COMPACT_ATOMS: atom_id res chain seq x y z
N MET A 1 9.85 -40.93 4.93
CA MET A 1 10.46 -40.40 3.67
C MET A 1 10.15 -38.92 3.40
N MET A 2 8.88 -38.46 3.33
CA MET A 2 8.56 -37.03 3.16
C MET A 2 8.89 -36.20 4.42
N ILE A 3 8.56 -36.72 5.61
CA ILE A 3 8.87 -36.08 6.89
C ILE A 3 10.39 -35.97 7.09
N ASP A 4 11.16 -37.01 6.78
CA ASP A 4 12.64 -37.01 6.88
C ASP A 4 13.30 -36.04 5.88
N ARG A 5 12.73 -35.90 4.68
CA ARG A 5 13.17 -34.90 3.69
C ARG A 5 12.89 -33.48 4.18
N ILE A 6 11.73 -33.25 4.79
CA ILE A 6 11.39 -31.96 5.39
C ILE A 6 12.32 -31.66 6.58
N THR A 7 12.61 -32.63 7.45
CA THR A 7 13.51 -32.43 8.59
C THR A 7 14.95 -32.17 8.17
N ASN A 8 15.47 -32.89 7.18
CA ASN A 8 16.81 -32.66 6.67
C ASN A 8 16.93 -31.32 5.92
N TRP A 9 15.88 -30.91 5.20
CA TRP A 9 15.81 -29.58 4.59
C TRP A 9 15.76 -28.47 5.65
N LEU A 10 14.94 -28.61 6.71
CA LEU A 10 14.88 -27.66 7.82
C LEU A 10 16.23 -27.54 8.57
N ARG A 11 16.95 -28.65 8.77
CA ARG A 11 18.29 -28.66 9.38
C ARG A 11 19.36 -27.98 8.51
N SER A 12 19.14 -27.91 7.19
CA SER A 12 20.05 -27.23 6.26
C SER A 12 19.87 -25.70 6.20
N LEU A 13 18.78 -25.18 6.78
CA LEU A 13 18.50 -23.75 6.81
C LEU A 13 19.26 -23.07 7.94
N ASP A 14 19.95 -21.96 7.61
CA ASP A 14 20.50 -21.02 8.60
C ASP A 14 19.39 -20.59 9.58
N LYS A 15 19.69 -20.58 10.89
CA LYS A 15 18.77 -20.13 11.96
C LYS A 15 18.09 -18.81 11.62
N THR A 16 18.80 -17.89 10.97
CA THR A 16 18.24 -16.59 10.53
C THR A 16 17.11 -16.77 9.52
N LYS A 17 17.27 -17.68 8.55
CA LYS A 17 16.23 -17.98 7.55
C LYS A 17 15.00 -18.60 8.20
N ILE A 18 15.18 -19.47 9.20
CA ILE A 18 14.08 -20.06 9.94
C ILE A 18 13.26 -18.95 10.64
N VAL A 19 13.93 -18.02 11.32
CA VAL A 19 13.25 -16.89 11.98
C VAL A 19 12.47 -16.04 10.97
N ILE A 20 13.06 -15.74 9.81
CA ILE A 20 12.38 -14.98 8.74
C ILE A 20 11.12 -15.72 8.26
N ILE A 21 11.22 -17.03 7.99
CA ILE A 21 10.07 -17.83 7.53
C ILE A 21 8.98 -17.87 8.60
N VAL A 22 9.35 -18.11 9.87
CA VAL A 22 8.39 -18.13 10.98
C VAL A 22 7.70 -16.77 11.13
N LEU A 23 8.45 -15.67 11.09
CA LEU A 23 7.87 -14.33 11.15
C LEU A 23 6.96 -14.04 9.95
N LEU A 24 7.32 -14.47 8.73
CA LEU A 24 6.44 -14.35 7.57
C LEU A 24 5.12 -15.09 7.80
N LEU A 25 5.17 -16.35 8.24
CA LEU A 25 3.95 -17.13 8.51
C LEU A 25 3.08 -16.51 9.59
N ILE A 26 3.69 -16.03 10.69
CA ILE A 26 2.99 -15.32 11.76
C ILE A 26 2.33 -14.04 11.25
N HIS A 27 3.04 -13.25 10.42
CA HIS A 27 2.49 -12.02 9.86
C HIS A 27 1.38 -12.25 8.84
N LEU A 28 1.19 -13.47 8.33
CA LEU A 28 0.04 -13.81 7.46
C LEU A 28 -1.21 -14.21 8.24
N VAL A 29 -1.12 -14.37 9.57
CA VAL A 29 -2.26 -14.78 10.40
C VAL A 29 -3.43 -13.79 10.32
N PRO A 30 -3.26 -12.45 10.40
CA PRO A 30 -4.40 -11.53 10.25
C PRO A 30 -5.09 -11.62 8.89
N VAL A 31 -4.35 -11.87 7.81
CA VAL A 31 -4.92 -11.98 6.45
C VAL A 31 -5.80 -13.23 6.31
N TRP A 32 -5.32 -14.37 6.79
CA TRP A 32 -5.99 -15.66 6.56
C TRP A 32 -6.89 -16.11 7.71
N GLY A 33 -6.67 -15.60 8.92
CA GLY A 33 -7.43 -15.93 10.13
C GLY A 33 -8.82 -15.32 10.19
N PHE A 34 -9.10 -14.29 9.39
CA PHE A 34 -10.38 -13.59 9.37
C PHE A 34 -11.07 -13.65 8.00
N LYS A 35 -12.39 -13.42 7.94
CA LYS A 35 -13.16 -13.54 6.69
C LYS A 35 -12.86 -12.37 5.76
N PHE A 36 -12.90 -11.16 6.31
CA PHE A 36 -12.73 -9.89 5.61
C PHE A 36 -11.38 -9.27 5.94
N ILE A 37 -10.84 -8.51 4.99
CA ILE A 37 -9.73 -7.59 5.23
C ILE A 37 -10.34 -6.20 5.40
N PRO A 38 -10.24 -5.58 6.59
CA PRO A 38 -10.94 -4.33 6.90
C PRO A 38 -10.19 -3.12 6.34
N THR A 39 -9.98 -3.10 5.03
CA THR A 39 -9.36 -1.96 4.33
C THR A 39 -10.41 -0.99 3.83
N GLN A 40 -10.10 0.31 3.80
CA GLN A 40 -11.04 1.33 3.34
C GLN A 40 -11.31 1.24 1.83
N ASP A 41 -10.27 1.28 0.98
CA ASP A 41 -10.43 1.29 -0.48
C ASP A 41 -10.24 -0.07 -1.16
N GLY A 42 -9.72 -1.07 -0.44
CA GLY A 42 -9.26 -2.33 -1.04
C GLY A 42 -10.36 -3.06 -1.82
N LEU A 43 -11.58 -3.05 -1.30
CA LEU A 43 -12.73 -3.70 -1.93
C LEU A 43 -13.15 -3.02 -3.24
N ASN A 44 -12.93 -1.70 -3.40
CA ASN A 44 -13.24 -1.02 -4.67
C ASN A 44 -12.34 -1.52 -5.80
N HIS A 45 -11.05 -1.75 -5.53
CA HIS A 45 -10.13 -2.31 -6.52
C HIS A 45 -10.58 -3.70 -6.98
N VAL A 46 -11.04 -4.54 -6.03
CA VAL A 46 -11.56 -5.88 -6.32
C VAL A 46 -12.86 -5.80 -7.12
N TYR A 47 -13.79 -4.93 -6.72
CA TYR A 47 -15.08 -4.74 -7.39
C TYR A 47 -14.91 -4.18 -8.81
N ASN A 48 -14.00 -3.24 -9.04
CA ASN A 48 -13.73 -2.73 -10.37
C ASN A 48 -13.09 -3.77 -11.27
N ALA A 49 -12.17 -4.58 -10.76
CA ALA A 49 -11.64 -5.71 -11.51
C ALA A 49 -12.72 -6.78 -11.80
N TYR A 50 -13.67 -6.97 -10.90
CA TYR A 50 -14.83 -7.84 -11.11
C TYR A 50 -15.72 -7.31 -12.23
N ILE A 51 -16.02 -6.01 -12.27
CA ILE A 51 -16.73 -5.39 -13.39
C ILE A 51 -15.95 -5.59 -14.70
N LEU A 52 -14.62 -5.40 -14.72
CA LEU A 52 -13.82 -5.64 -15.93
C LEU A 52 -13.95 -7.07 -16.45
N LYS A 53 -13.89 -8.06 -15.54
CA LYS A 53 -14.09 -9.47 -15.88
C LYS A 53 -15.48 -9.71 -16.47
N GLU A 54 -16.51 -9.18 -15.82
CA GLU A 54 -17.91 -9.45 -16.17
C GLU A 54 -18.50 -8.44 -17.17
N TYR A 55 -17.70 -7.50 -17.69
CA TYR A 55 -18.18 -6.36 -18.47
C TYR A 55 -18.98 -6.77 -19.71
N ASN A 56 -18.64 -7.92 -20.32
CA ASN A 56 -19.30 -8.46 -21.49
C ASN A 56 -20.32 -9.57 -21.16
N ASN A 57 -20.61 -9.82 -19.89
CA ASN A 57 -21.62 -10.79 -19.49
C ASN A 57 -23.01 -10.32 -19.97
N PRO A 58 -23.76 -11.10 -20.77
CA PRO A 58 -25.07 -10.69 -21.28
C PRO A 58 -26.11 -10.51 -20.16
N ALA A 59 -25.95 -11.19 -19.02
CA ALA A 59 -26.87 -11.09 -17.89
C ALA A 59 -26.70 -9.79 -17.07
N TYR A 60 -25.54 -9.13 -17.16
CA TYR A 60 -25.21 -7.94 -16.35
C TYR A 60 -25.20 -6.68 -17.20
N THR A 61 -26.40 -6.27 -17.64
CA THR A 61 -26.57 -5.13 -18.56
C THR A 61 -26.20 -3.79 -17.92
N LYS A 62 -26.43 -3.61 -16.61
CA LYS A 62 -26.25 -2.32 -15.92
C LYS A 62 -24.81 -1.80 -15.96
N TYR A 63 -23.81 -2.69 -16.01
CA TYR A 63 -22.42 -2.26 -16.15
C TYR A 63 -22.17 -1.51 -17.45
N ARG A 64 -22.74 -1.98 -18.57
CA ARG A 64 -22.62 -1.31 -19.88
C ARG A 64 -23.54 -0.12 -20.02
N GLU A 65 -24.48 0.11 -19.11
CA GLU A 65 -25.28 1.35 -19.06
C GLU A 65 -24.50 2.48 -18.39
N VAL A 66 -23.69 2.15 -17.37
CA VAL A 66 -23.07 3.13 -16.46
C VAL A 66 -21.59 3.35 -16.71
N TYR A 67 -20.89 2.34 -17.21
CA TYR A 67 -19.44 2.39 -17.40
C TYR A 67 -19.03 2.28 -18.86
N ASP A 68 -17.91 2.91 -19.17
CA ASP A 68 -17.05 2.61 -20.31
C ASP A 68 -15.71 2.06 -19.81
N LEU A 69 -15.08 1.21 -20.62
CA LEU A 69 -13.75 0.68 -20.33
C LEU A 69 -12.68 1.72 -20.64
N ASN A 70 -11.71 1.86 -19.74
CA ASN A 70 -10.49 2.65 -19.93
C ASN A 70 -9.26 1.73 -19.86
N ILE A 71 -8.88 1.18 -21.01
CA ILE A 71 -7.77 0.21 -21.12
C ILE A 71 -6.41 0.88 -21.37
N LYS A 72 -6.29 2.19 -21.13
CA LYS A 72 -5.00 2.89 -21.22
C LYS A 72 -4.02 2.33 -20.18
N LEU A 73 -2.74 2.30 -20.52
CA LEU A 73 -1.67 1.86 -19.62
C LEU A 73 -1.24 2.99 -18.67
N PHE A 74 -2.11 3.33 -17.72
CA PHE A 74 -1.84 4.32 -16.66
C PHE A 74 -1.02 3.70 -15.51
N PRO A 75 -0.33 4.52 -14.70
CA PRO A 75 0.26 4.05 -13.44
C PRO A 75 -0.84 3.60 -12.47
N ASN A 76 -0.54 2.69 -11.53
CA ASN A 76 -1.52 2.06 -10.61
C ASN A 76 -2.40 0.96 -11.23
N TRP A 77 -2.00 0.39 -12.37
CA TRP A 77 -2.75 -0.68 -13.05
C TRP A 77 -2.55 -2.07 -12.43
N ILE A 78 -1.46 -2.28 -11.68
CA ILE A 78 -1.04 -3.64 -11.30
C ILE A 78 -2.05 -4.40 -10.44
N ALA A 79 -2.76 -3.69 -9.54
CA ALA A 79 -3.74 -4.29 -8.65
C ALA A 79 -4.96 -4.78 -9.44
N HIS A 80 -5.52 -3.93 -10.32
CA HIS A 80 -6.63 -4.32 -11.19
C HIS A 80 -6.24 -5.44 -12.15
N ALA A 81 -5.03 -5.43 -12.70
CA ALA A 81 -4.51 -6.50 -13.53
C ALA A 81 -4.47 -7.85 -12.79
N PHE A 82 -3.92 -7.83 -11.58
CA PHE A 82 -3.84 -9.00 -10.72
C PHE A 82 -5.23 -9.54 -10.39
N PHE A 83 -6.14 -8.68 -9.93
CA PHE A 83 -7.50 -9.09 -9.58
C PHE A 83 -8.27 -9.58 -10.81
N PHE A 84 -8.15 -8.92 -11.96
CA PHE A 84 -8.79 -9.38 -13.19
C PHE A 84 -8.42 -10.83 -13.49
N VAL A 85 -7.13 -11.19 -13.42
CA VAL A 85 -6.69 -12.57 -13.63
C VAL A 85 -7.16 -13.51 -12.51
N MET A 86 -6.96 -13.13 -11.25
CA MET A 86 -7.30 -13.99 -10.10
C MET A 86 -8.80 -14.28 -10.00
N LEU A 87 -9.66 -13.31 -10.32
CA LEU A 87 -11.12 -13.46 -10.26
C LEU A 87 -11.68 -14.47 -11.28
N HIS A 88 -10.89 -14.93 -12.24
CA HIS A 88 -11.24 -16.07 -13.10
C HIS A 88 -11.03 -17.42 -12.41
N ILE A 89 -10.21 -17.48 -11.36
CA ILE A 89 -9.72 -18.71 -10.74
C ILE A 89 -10.27 -18.88 -9.32
N MET A 90 -10.57 -17.77 -8.63
CA MET A 90 -10.97 -17.80 -7.22
C MET A 90 -11.99 -16.72 -6.85
N PRO A 91 -12.68 -16.87 -5.71
CA PRO A 91 -13.62 -15.86 -5.22
C PRO A 91 -12.93 -14.52 -4.88
N PRO A 92 -13.66 -13.38 -4.95
CA PRO A 92 -13.13 -12.05 -4.66
C PRO A 92 -12.34 -11.93 -3.35
N LEU A 93 -12.88 -12.46 -2.25
CA LEU A 93 -12.23 -12.41 -0.94
C LEU A 93 -10.88 -13.13 -0.92
N VAL A 94 -10.73 -14.23 -1.68
CA VAL A 94 -9.48 -14.98 -1.74
C VAL A 94 -8.47 -14.25 -2.60
N ALA A 95 -8.91 -13.64 -3.71
CA ALA A 95 -8.05 -12.82 -4.57
C ALA A 95 -7.46 -11.63 -3.79
N GLU A 96 -8.28 -10.94 -2.98
CA GLU A 96 -7.82 -9.86 -2.11
C GLU A 96 -6.78 -10.34 -1.09
N LYS A 97 -7.06 -11.45 -0.40
CA LYS A 97 -6.12 -12.06 0.57
C LYS A 97 -4.78 -12.43 -0.04
N LEU A 98 -4.76 -12.94 -1.27
CA LEU A 98 -3.50 -13.22 -1.96
C LEU A 98 -2.73 -11.94 -2.28
N TYR A 99 -3.41 -10.88 -2.74
CA TYR A 99 -2.75 -9.61 -3.01
C TYR A 99 -2.16 -9.00 -1.75
N VAL A 100 -2.93 -8.96 -0.65
CA VAL A 100 -2.44 -8.45 0.64
C VAL A 100 -1.31 -9.33 1.19
N THR A 101 -1.36 -10.65 0.98
CA THR A 101 -0.25 -11.57 1.29
C THR A 101 1.02 -11.17 0.54
N LEU A 102 0.93 -10.80 -0.75
CA LEU A 102 2.08 -10.29 -1.51
C LEU A 102 2.62 -9.00 -0.91
N CYS A 103 1.76 -8.03 -0.58
CA CYS A 103 2.18 -6.78 0.06
C CYS A 103 2.91 -7.01 1.40
N VAL A 104 2.31 -7.81 2.29
CA VAL A 104 2.85 -8.11 3.62
C VAL A 104 4.15 -8.92 3.55
N ALA A 105 4.25 -9.88 2.63
CA ALA A 105 5.45 -10.72 2.53
C ALA A 105 6.61 -10.05 1.79
N LEU A 106 6.33 -9.31 0.70
CA LEU A 106 7.38 -8.74 -0.14
C LEU A 106 8.10 -7.57 0.53
N LEU A 107 7.46 -6.84 1.43
CA LEU A 107 8.08 -5.69 2.08
C LEU A 107 9.30 -6.08 2.93
N PRO A 108 9.22 -7.00 3.92
CA PRO A 108 10.39 -7.45 4.68
C PRO A 108 11.43 -8.10 3.77
N LEU A 109 11.02 -8.90 2.79
CA LEU A 109 11.94 -9.53 1.84
C LEU A 109 12.72 -8.50 1.01
N SER A 110 12.06 -7.42 0.60
CA SER A 110 12.69 -6.32 -0.14
C SER A 110 13.72 -5.58 0.70
N LEU A 111 13.47 -5.37 2.00
CA LEU A 111 14.45 -4.75 2.91
C LEU A 111 15.63 -5.67 3.19
N PHE A 112 15.41 -6.97 3.42
CA PHE A 112 16.51 -7.93 3.53
C PHE A 112 17.38 -7.94 2.27
N TYR A 113 16.76 -7.91 1.09
CA TYR A 113 17.47 -7.86 -0.19
C TYR A 113 18.24 -6.54 -0.35
N PHE A 114 17.59 -5.39 -0.15
CA PHE A 114 18.18 -4.06 -0.25
C PHE A 114 19.39 -3.90 0.67
N LEU A 115 19.22 -4.21 1.96
CA LEU A 115 20.28 -4.03 2.95
C LEU A 115 21.45 -4.97 2.69
N ARG A 116 21.18 -6.23 2.29
CA ARG A 116 22.22 -7.18 1.88
C ARG A 116 22.98 -6.69 0.64
N ALA A 117 22.28 -6.09 -0.31
CA ALA A 117 22.88 -5.52 -1.51
C ALA A 117 23.79 -4.33 -1.20
N VAL A 118 23.44 -3.52 -0.20
CA VAL A 118 24.29 -2.43 0.30
C VAL A 118 25.51 -2.98 1.03
N ASP A 119 25.30 -3.82 2.05
CA ASP A 119 26.34 -4.56 2.76
C ASP A 119 25.72 -5.75 3.50
N LYS A 120 26.25 -6.96 3.30
CA LYS A 120 25.73 -8.20 3.93
C LYS A 120 25.57 -8.10 5.46
N ARG A 121 26.36 -7.26 6.14
CA ARG A 121 26.33 -7.10 7.59
C ARG A 121 25.13 -6.28 8.08
N LEU A 122 24.49 -5.50 7.21
CA LEU A 122 23.27 -4.73 7.52
C LEU A 122 22.00 -5.58 7.44
N MET A 123 22.09 -6.81 6.93
CA MET A 123 20.94 -7.68 6.70
C MET A 123 20.00 -7.80 7.92
N PHE A 124 20.54 -7.75 9.15
CA PHE A 124 19.71 -7.86 10.36
C PHE A 124 18.72 -6.69 10.52
N PHE A 125 18.99 -5.50 9.98
CA PHE A 125 18.00 -4.41 9.96
C PHE A 125 16.77 -4.73 9.10
N GLY A 126 16.85 -5.75 8.24
CA GLY A 126 15.70 -6.21 7.44
C GLY A 126 14.52 -6.71 8.28
N PHE A 127 14.74 -7.10 9.54
CA PHE A 127 13.64 -7.44 10.46
C PHE A 127 12.68 -6.27 10.69
N LEU A 128 13.13 -5.02 10.53
CA LEU A 128 12.25 -3.86 10.63
C LEU A 128 11.18 -3.83 9.52
N GLY A 129 11.39 -4.52 8.40
CA GLY A 129 10.39 -4.58 7.33
C GLY A 129 9.09 -5.28 7.74
N PHE A 130 9.14 -6.15 8.76
CA PHE A 130 7.93 -6.75 9.32
C PHE A 130 7.06 -5.71 10.03
N LEU A 131 7.66 -4.75 10.74
CA LEU A 131 6.94 -3.64 11.37
C LEU A 131 6.19 -2.77 10.35
N TYR A 132 6.78 -2.57 9.16
CA TYR A 132 6.16 -1.79 8.08
C TYR A 132 5.12 -2.56 7.26
N SER A 133 4.96 -3.87 7.49
CA SER A 133 4.13 -4.73 6.63
C SER A 133 2.65 -4.39 6.71
N TYR A 134 2.17 -3.95 7.87
CA TYR A 134 0.79 -3.47 8.10
C TYR A 134 0.75 -1.95 8.29
N ASN A 135 1.38 -1.22 7.36
CA ASN A 135 1.35 0.23 7.39
C ASN A 135 -0.06 0.79 7.12
N TYR A 136 -0.26 2.03 7.55
CA TYR A 136 -1.51 2.78 7.39
C TYR A 136 -2.03 2.76 5.95
N LEU A 137 -1.16 2.95 4.95
CA LEU A 137 -1.61 3.04 3.56
C LEU A 137 -2.01 1.68 2.96
N LEU A 138 -1.49 0.57 3.49
CA LEU A 138 -2.05 -0.76 3.18
C LEU A 138 -3.47 -0.87 3.74
N ASN A 139 -3.70 -0.47 5.00
CA ASN A 139 -5.02 -0.53 5.62
C ASN A 139 -6.01 0.47 4.98
N MET A 140 -5.55 1.62 4.48
CA MET A 140 -6.37 2.49 3.62
C MET A 140 -6.79 1.83 2.31
N GLY A 141 -6.20 0.69 1.94
CA GLY A 141 -6.52 -0.01 0.69
C GLY A 141 -5.74 0.48 -0.52
N PHE A 142 -4.65 1.25 -0.34
CA PHE A 142 -3.81 1.74 -1.45
C PHE A 142 -2.91 0.63 -2.00
N TYR A 143 -3.52 -0.43 -2.54
CA TYR A 143 -2.90 -1.69 -2.91
C TYR A 143 -1.76 -1.56 -3.93
N GLY A 144 -1.91 -0.74 -4.97
CA GLY A 144 -0.82 -0.48 -5.91
C GLY A 144 0.37 0.20 -5.24
N PHE A 145 0.12 1.16 -4.34
CA PHE A 145 1.16 1.83 -3.58
C PHE A 145 1.83 0.92 -2.52
N ALA A 146 1.07 0.14 -1.78
CA ALA A 146 1.63 -0.78 -0.79
C ALA A 146 2.61 -1.78 -1.43
N LEU A 147 2.26 -2.30 -2.61
CA LEU A 147 3.16 -3.17 -3.39
C LEU A 147 4.38 -2.40 -3.93
N SER A 148 4.19 -1.16 -4.42
CA SER A 148 5.28 -0.36 -5.00
C SER A 148 6.39 -0.04 -4.01
N VAL A 149 6.11 0.05 -2.70
CA VAL A 149 7.15 0.22 -1.66
C VAL A 149 8.14 -0.97 -1.68
N SER A 150 7.64 -2.20 -1.81
CA SER A 150 8.49 -3.39 -1.89
C SER A 150 9.32 -3.38 -3.19
N VAL A 151 8.69 -3.07 -4.31
CA VAL A 151 9.37 -2.99 -5.61
C VAL A 151 10.42 -1.87 -5.61
N TYR A 152 10.17 -0.75 -4.94
CA TYR A 152 11.13 0.34 -4.73
C TYR A 152 12.42 -0.19 -4.09
N PHE A 153 12.34 -0.93 -2.97
CA PHE A 153 13.54 -1.42 -2.28
C PHE A 153 14.25 -2.55 -3.05
N PHE A 154 13.51 -3.41 -3.75
CA PHE A 154 14.12 -4.35 -4.69
C PHE A 154 14.88 -3.62 -5.80
N THR A 155 14.28 -2.58 -6.39
CA THR A 155 14.90 -1.78 -7.46
C THR A 155 16.15 -1.06 -6.96
N LEU A 156 16.05 -0.39 -5.80
CA LEU A 156 17.14 0.35 -5.19
C LEU A 156 18.32 -0.57 -4.84
N GLY A 157 18.02 -1.72 -4.23
CA GLY A 157 19.02 -2.75 -3.92
C GLY A 157 19.67 -3.35 -5.16
N TYR A 158 18.87 -3.65 -6.19
CA TYR A 158 19.36 -4.23 -7.43
C TYR A 158 20.29 -3.24 -8.14
N TRP A 159 19.87 -1.99 -8.30
CA TRP A 159 20.70 -0.95 -8.87
C TRP A 159 21.99 -0.78 -8.07
N TRP A 160 21.90 -0.66 -6.74
CA TRP A 160 23.08 -0.51 -5.90
C TRP A 160 24.09 -1.64 -6.12
N LYS A 161 23.63 -2.90 -6.11
CA LYS A 161 24.50 -4.07 -6.32
C LYS A 161 25.19 -4.08 -7.68
N HIS A 162 24.50 -3.62 -8.73
CA HIS A 162 24.95 -3.77 -10.13
C HIS A 162 25.45 -2.46 -10.76
N ARG A 163 25.47 -1.33 -10.03
CA ARG A 163 25.83 0.01 -10.55
C ARG A 163 27.21 0.12 -11.21
N ASN A 164 28.17 -0.72 -10.82
CA ASN A 164 29.51 -0.73 -11.39
C ASN A 164 29.64 -1.67 -12.61
N ALA A 165 28.60 -2.43 -12.95
CA ALA A 165 28.60 -3.43 -14.02
C ALA A 165 27.20 -3.56 -14.66
N LEU A 166 26.78 -2.50 -15.36
CA LEU A 166 25.50 -2.44 -16.07
C LEU A 166 25.57 -3.19 -17.41
N THR A 167 25.64 -4.52 -17.36
CA THR A 167 25.47 -5.37 -18.53
C THR A 167 24.06 -5.25 -19.10
N ALA A 168 23.85 -5.65 -20.36
CA ALA A 168 22.51 -5.63 -20.98
C ALA A 168 21.46 -6.41 -20.15
N ALA A 169 21.85 -7.56 -19.57
CA ALA A 169 20.98 -8.34 -18.70
C ALA A 169 20.60 -7.58 -17.42
N ASN A 170 21.56 -6.91 -16.77
CA ASN A 170 21.30 -6.11 -15.57
C ASN A 170 20.43 -4.90 -15.88
N LEU A 171 20.62 -4.27 -17.03
CA LEU A 171 19.77 -3.18 -17.51
C LEU A 171 18.34 -3.66 -17.78
N ALA A 172 18.17 -4.81 -18.44
CA ALA A 172 16.84 -5.38 -18.70
C ALA A 172 16.07 -5.60 -17.40
N VAL A 173 16.69 -6.20 -16.39
CA VAL A 173 16.07 -6.40 -15.06
C VAL A 173 15.74 -5.06 -14.39
N LEU A 174 16.64 -4.07 -14.46
CA LEU A 174 16.38 -2.74 -13.90
C LEU A 174 15.20 -2.03 -14.58
N TYR A 175 15.12 -2.06 -15.90
CA TYR A 175 13.98 -1.49 -16.63
C TYR A 175 12.69 -2.23 -16.28
N SER A 176 12.71 -3.56 -16.18
CA SER A 176 11.53 -4.33 -15.75
C SER A 176 11.07 -3.92 -14.35
N LEU A 177 11.99 -3.73 -13.39
CA LEU A 177 11.67 -3.29 -12.03
C LEU A 177 11.15 -1.84 -11.98
N LEU A 178 11.72 -0.94 -12.80
CA LEU A 178 11.27 0.44 -12.92
C LEU A 178 9.86 0.53 -13.54
N LEU A 179 9.61 -0.22 -14.62
CA LEU A 179 8.30 -0.33 -15.23
C LEU A 179 7.29 -0.97 -14.28
N LEU A 180 7.68 -2.02 -13.55
CA LEU A 180 6.84 -2.60 -12.51
C LEU A 180 6.49 -1.56 -11.44
N THR A 181 7.46 -0.76 -10.99
CA THR A 181 7.21 0.33 -10.03
C THR A 181 6.23 1.36 -10.59
N TYR A 182 6.36 1.74 -11.87
CA TYR A 182 5.41 2.63 -12.56
C TYR A 182 3.99 2.06 -12.57
N PHE A 183 3.82 0.80 -12.96
CA PHE A 183 2.51 0.14 -12.96
C PHE A 183 1.95 -0.08 -11.56
N CYS A 184 2.81 -0.20 -10.54
CA CYS A 184 2.38 -0.25 -9.15
C CYS A 184 1.88 1.12 -8.68
N HIS A 185 2.69 2.18 -8.78
CA HIS A 185 2.27 3.52 -8.38
C HIS A 185 3.22 4.64 -8.87
N LEU A 186 2.67 5.72 -9.43
CA LEU A 186 3.45 6.84 -9.98
C LEU A 186 4.32 7.55 -8.93
N PHE A 187 3.81 7.71 -7.70
CA PHE A 187 4.55 8.35 -6.61
C PHE A 187 5.86 7.62 -6.31
N SER A 188 5.80 6.30 -6.07
CA SER A 188 6.98 5.47 -5.81
C SER A 188 7.93 5.43 -6.99
N TYR A 189 7.39 5.49 -8.20
CA TYR A 189 8.17 5.62 -9.43
C TYR A 189 8.98 6.93 -9.44
N GLY A 190 8.35 8.06 -9.11
CA GLY A 190 9.07 9.33 -8.94
C GLY A 190 10.14 9.26 -7.83
N VAL A 191 9.81 8.67 -6.69
CA VAL A 191 10.74 8.54 -5.56
C VAL A 191 11.92 7.63 -5.91
N ILE A 192 11.75 6.52 -6.65
CA ILE A 192 12.88 5.69 -7.09
C ILE A 192 13.76 6.41 -8.10
N LEU A 193 13.18 7.13 -9.07
CA LEU A 193 13.98 7.91 -10.04
C LEU A 193 14.80 9.00 -9.34
N LEU A 194 14.20 9.71 -8.37
CA LEU A 194 14.93 10.65 -7.51
C LEU A 194 16.06 9.95 -6.75
N SER A 195 15.76 8.82 -6.11
CA SER A 195 16.73 8.07 -5.30
C SER A 195 17.91 7.59 -6.13
N LEU A 196 17.65 6.96 -7.28
CA LEU A 196 18.70 6.48 -8.18
C LEU A 196 19.55 7.64 -8.71
N SER A 197 18.91 8.74 -9.13
CA SER A 197 19.62 9.91 -9.65
C SER A 197 20.51 10.56 -8.59
N PHE A 198 19.98 10.72 -7.38
CA PHE A 198 20.71 11.31 -6.27
C PHE A 198 21.86 10.42 -5.80
N LEU A 199 21.64 9.10 -5.69
CA LEU A 199 22.69 8.16 -5.32
C LEU A 199 23.75 8.04 -6.42
N ALA A 200 23.38 8.04 -7.70
CA ALA A 200 24.34 8.03 -8.80
C ALA A 200 25.25 9.28 -8.75
N LEU A 201 24.66 10.46 -8.55
CA LEU A 201 25.39 11.71 -8.41
C LEU A 201 26.34 11.69 -7.21
N THR A 202 25.81 11.40 -6.02
CA THR A 202 26.60 11.44 -4.79
C THR A 202 27.67 10.35 -4.75
N THR A 203 27.41 9.14 -5.25
CA THR A 203 28.43 8.08 -5.29
C THR A 203 29.53 8.34 -6.32
N ALA A 204 29.27 9.16 -7.34
CA ALA A 204 30.28 9.64 -8.28
C ALA A 204 31.14 10.76 -7.69
N ILE A 205 30.64 11.53 -6.71
CA ILE A 205 31.37 12.62 -6.05
C ILE A 205 32.12 12.11 -4.82
N LEU A 206 31.44 11.33 -3.97
CA LEU A 206 31.98 10.88 -2.69
C LEU A 206 33.17 9.92 -2.89
N PRO A 207 34.11 9.89 -1.93
CA PRO A 207 35.25 8.98 -1.98
C PRO A 207 34.78 7.53 -1.97
N ALA A 208 35.26 6.76 -2.93
CA ALA A 208 34.98 5.33 -3.07
C ALA A 208 36.23 4.61 -3.53
N ASP A 209 36.90 5.23 -4.49
CA ASP A 209 38.16 4.82 -5.05
C ASP A 209 38.96 6.09 -5.37
N PRO A 210 40.01 6.40 -4.58
CA PRO A 210 40.85 7.56 -4.84
C PRO A 210 41.60 7.46 -6.17
N GLN A 211 41.63 6.30 -6.83
CA GLN A 211 42.26 6.12 -8.13
C GLN A 211 41.37 6.51 -9.32
N ARG A 212 40.06 6.66 -9.14
CA ARG A 212 39.16 7.05 -10.24
C ARG A 212 39.30 8.53 -10.59
N SER A 213 39.75 8.79 -11.81
CA SER A 213 39.87 10.13 -12.39
C SER A 213 38.51 10.82 -12.52
N ILE A 214 38.51 12.16 -12.56
CA ILE A 214 37.29 12.96 -12.77
C ILE A 214 36.61 12.64 -14.12
N ARG A 215 37.41 12.28 -15.13
CA ARG A 215 36.92 11.89 -16.45
C ARG A 215 36.14 10.58 -16.40
N GLU A 216 36.59 9.61 -15.62
CA GLU A 216 35.88 8.34 -15.43
C GLU A 216 34.57 8.55 -14.66
N ARG A 217 34.60 9.38 -13.60
CA ARG A 217 33.39 9.76 -12.85
C ARG A 217 32.36 10.43 -13.77
N GLY A 218 32.80 11.36 -14.62
CA GLY A 218 31.94 12.01 -15.62
C GLY A 218 31.37 11.05 -16.65
N LYS A 219 32.16 10.08 -17.15
CA LYS A 219 31.68 9.04 -18.06
C LYS A 219 30.60 8.16 -17.43
N GLU A 220 30.76 7.76 -16.18
CA GLU A 220 29.75 6.96 -15.47
C GLU A 220 28.46 7.76 -15.24
N LEU A 221 28.55 9.05 -14.92
CA LEU A 221 27.37 9.92 -14.82
C LEU A 221 26.67 10.09 -16.16
N LEU A 222 27.41 10.23 -17.26
CA LEU A 222 26.83 10.33 -18.60
C LEU A 222 26.11 9.02 -19.01
N LYS A 223 26.70 7.86 -18.71
CA LYS A 223 26.05 6.56 -18.90
C LYS A 223 24.77 6.46 -18.08
N PHE A 224 24.82 6.87 -16.81
CA PHE A 224 23.64 6.87 -15.94
C PHE A 224 22.56 7.82 -16.47
N ALA A 225 22.93 9.02 -16.95
CA ALA A 225 22.01 9.97 -17.55
C ALA A 225 21.31 9.37 -18.78
N GLY A 226 22.06 8.68 -19.66
CA GLY A 226 21.48 7.95 -20.79
C GLY A 226 20.53 6.83 -20.35
N PHE A 227 20.87 6.10 -19.28
CA PHE A 227 20.02 5.06 -18.69
C PHE A 227 18.72 5.60 -18.09
N ILE A 228 18.78 6.69 -17.31
CA ILE A 228 17.61 7.22 -16.61
C ILE A 228 16.69 8.03 -17.53
N LEU A 229 17.16 8.45 -18.70
CA LEU A 229 16.42 9.33 -19.61
C LEU A 229 15.07 8.73 -20.08
N PRO A 230 14.98 7.49 -20.60
CA PRO A 230 13.71 6.94 -21.08
C PRO A 230 12.66 6.82 -19.96
N VAL A 231 13.07 6.40 -18.77
CA VAL A 231 12.16 6.25 -17.61
C VAL A 231 11.72 7.61 -17.05
N SER A 232 12.60 8.60 -17.07
CA SER A 232 12.26 9.98 -16.72
C SER A 232 11.30 10.60 -17.73
N PHE A 233 11.45 10.27 -19.03
CA PHE A 233 10.52 10.69 -20.07
C PHE A 233 9.12 10.11 -19.86
N ILE A 234 8.99 8.85 -19.41
CA ILE A 234 7.70 8.27 -19.02
C ILE A 234 7.07 9.07 -17.87
N LEU A 235 7.84 9.42 -16.83
CA LEU A 235 7.34 10.22 -15.71
C LEU A 235 6.82 11.59 -16.19
N LEU A 236 7.63 12.29 -16.98
CA LEU A 236 7.30 13.62 -17.50
C LEU A 236 6.05 13.59 -18.37
N THR A 237 5.98 12.66 -19.34
CA THR A 237 4.83 12.54 -20.24
C THR A 237 3.56 12.14 -19.49
N THR A 238 3.65 11.24 -18.51
CA THR A 238 2.51 10.87 -17.66
C THR A 238 1.99 12.07 -16.87
N PHE A 239 2.88 12.88 -16.29
CA PHE A 239 2.50 14.07 -15.53
C PHE A 239 1.89 15.15 -16.44
N LEU A 240 2.46 15.39 -17.62
CA LEU A 240 1.97 16.39 -18.57
C LEU A 240 0.65 15.98 -19.23
N ALA A 241 0.45 14.69 -19.51
CA ALA A 241 -0.76 14.16 -20.13
C ALA A 241 -1.93 13.96 -19.13
N ASN A 242 -1.70 14.15 -17.84
CA ASN A 242 -2.75 14.01 -16.82
C ASN A 242 -3.78 15.15 -16.96
N PRO A 243 -5.05 14.85 -17.29
CA PRO A 243 -6.08 15.86 -17.51
C PRO A 243 -6.74 16.35 -16.22
N GLU A 244 -6.43 15.74 -15.07
CA GLU A 244 -7.04 16.08 -13.79
C GLU A 244 -6.65 17.49 -13.33
N SER A 245 -7.48 18.10 -12.49
CA SER A 245 -7.19 19.41 -11.90
C SER A 245 -5.86 19.37 -11.16
N ARG A 246 -5.17 20.52 -11.07
CA ARG A 246 -3.89 20.65 -10.36
C ARG A 246 -4.02 21.49 -9.10
N GLU A 247 -5.15 21.33 -8.40
CA GLU A 247 -5.41 22.01 -7.14
C GLU A 247 -4.39 21.58 -6.09
N ILE A 248 -3.74 22.54 -5.44
CA ILE A 248 -2.64 22.27 -4.50
C ILE A 248 -3.14 22.48 -3.09
N ILE A 249 -3.03 21.46 -2.25
CA ILE A 249 -3.40 21.52 -0.84
C ILE A 249 -2.19 21.12 0.00
N TYR A 250 -1.92 21.91 1.05
CA TYR A 250 -0.87 21.64 2.04
C TYR A 250 -1.52 21.22 3.36
N HIS A 251 -0.95 20.21 4.00
CA HIS A 251 -1.28 19.87 5.39
C HIS A 251 -0.51 20.75 6.37
N THR A 252 -1.16 21.16 7.46
CA THR A 252 -0.55 22.01 8.50
C THR A 252 0.17 21.21 9.58
N ASP A 253 -0.23 19.95 9.82
CA ASP A 253 0.21 19.17 11.00
C ASP A 253 1.28 18.11 10.69
N LEU A 254 2.18 18.41 9.75
CA LEU A 254 3.21 17.47 9.29
C LEU A 254 4.20 17.05 10.38
N TRP A 255 4.41 17.90 11.39
CA TRP A 255 5.29 17.60 12.52
C TRP A 255 4.72 16.49 13.41
N ASP A 256 3.46 16.61 13.79
CA ASP A 256 2.77 15.58 14.56
C ASP A 256 2.74 14.26 13.79
N PHE A 257 2.47 14.32 12.47
CA PHE A 257 2.55 13.14 11.60
C PHE A 257 3.94 12.50 11.61
N PHE A 258 5.00 13.30 11.56
CA PHE A 258 6.37 12.84 11.52
C PHE A 258 6.80 12.20 12.85
N VAL A 259 6.56 12.86 13.99
CA VAL A 259 6.99 12.38 15.32
C VAL A 259 6.14 11.23 15.84
N SER A 260 4.90 11.11 15.38
CA SER A 260 4.04 9.97 15.71
C SER A 260 4.16 8.82 14.70
N VAL A 261 5.00 8.98 13.66
CA VAL A 261 5.16 8.06 12.52
C VAL A 261 3.79 7.52 12.09
N ARG A 262 2.88 8.44 11.77
CA ARG A 262 1.46 8.10 11.52
C ARG A 262 1.27 7.09 10.38
N SER A 263 2.29 6.90 9.54
CA SER A 263 2.34 5.81 8.56
C SER A 263 2.26 4.39 9.16
N LEU A 264 2.45 4.22 10.46
CA LEU A 264 2.28 2.94 11.18
C LEU A 264 1.03 2.90 12.09
N VAL A 265 0.26 3.98 12.16
CA VAL A 265 -0.91 4.14 13.04
C VAL A 265 -2.17 4.04 12.19
N SER A 266 -2.92 2.93 12.32
CA SER A 266 -4.00 2.62 11.38
C SER A 266 -5.42 2.84 11.90
N PHE A 267 -5.75 2.32 13.09
CA PHE A 267 -7.15 2.33 13.55
C PHE A 267 -7.37 3.24 14.77
N ASN A 268 -6.40 3.31 15.67
CA ASN A 268 -6.50 3.98 16.97
C ASN A 268 -5.12 4.40 17.48
N ASP A 269 -5.09 5.09 18.62
CA ASP A 269 -3.85 5.64 19.21
C ASP A 269 -2.95 4.57 19.85
N ASP A 270 -3.40 3.32 20.02
CA ASP A 270 -2.60 2.26 20.68
C ASP A 270 -1.32 1.93 19.89
N TYR A 271 -1.26 2.30 18.62
CA TYR A 271 -0.09 2.12 17.76
C TYR A 271 1.01 3.18 18.03
N ILE A 272 0.66 4.35 18.60
CA ILE A 272 1.60 5.47 18.80
C ILE A 272 2.82 5.08 19.65
N PRO A 273 2.69 4.35 20.77
CA PRO A 273 3.85 3.90 21.55
C PRO A 273 4.84 3.05 20.73
N ILE A 274 4.35 2.26 19.77
CA ILE A 274 5.21 1.45 18.89
C ILE A 274 5.98 2.36 17.93
N SER A 275 5.34 3.38 17.38
CA SER A 275 5.99 4.41 16.56
C SER A 275 7.09 5.15 17.33
N TRP A 276 6.85 5.50 18.59
CA TRP A 276 7.89 6.10 19.44
C TRP A 276 9.02 5.11 19.75
N GLY A 277 8.71 3.84 19.96
CA GLY A 277 9.70 2.77 20.08
C GLY A 277 10.60 2.65 18.84
N LEU A 278 10.01 2.76 17.64
CA LEU A 278 10.75 2.84 16.38
C LEU A 278 11.65 4.09 16.34
N LEU A 279 11.16 5.28 16.68
CA LEU A 279 11.98 6.49 16.68
C LEU A 279 13.13 6.41 17.67
N GLY A 280 12.90 5.87 18.87
CA GLY A 280 13.94 5.58 19.85
C GLY A 280 14.99 4.62 19.29
N PHE A 281 14.56 3.53 18.65
CA PHE A 281 15.45 2.58 17.98
C PHE A 281 16.30 3.24 16.88
N ILE A 282 15.68 4.03 16.00
CA ILE A 282 16.35 4.78 14.94
C ILE A 282 17.35 5.78 15.54
N GLY A 283 16.96 6.50 16.59
CA GLY A 283 17.81 7.45 17.30
C GLY A 283 19.06 6.79 17.91
N VAL A 284 18.89 5.64 18.57
CA VAL A 284 20.01 4.86 19.13
C VAL A 284 20.96 4.39 18.02
N CYS A 285 20.42 3.86 16.91
CA CYS A 285 21.25 3.42 15.79
C CYS A 285 21.98 4.59 15.11
N PHE A 286 21.32 5.74 14.99
CA PHE A 286 21.89 6.96 14.45
C PHE A 286 23.05 7.46 15.31
N LEU A 287 22.84 7.62 16.63
CA LEU A 287 23.86 8.06 17.57
C LEU A 287 25.04 7.09 17.63
N TRP A 288 24.78 5.78 17.63
CA TRP A 288 25.84 4.78 17.57
C TRP A 288 26.67 4.91 16.29
N THR A 289 26.02 5.10 15.14
CA THR A 289 26.70 5.27 13.85
C THR A 289 27.57 6.52 13.86
N LEU A 290 27.05 7.63 14.38
CA LEU A 290 27.79 8.89 14.49
C LEU A 290 29.00 8.75 15.42
N ILE A 291 28.80 8.23 16.64
CA ILE A 291 29.86 8.12 17.64
C ILE A 291 30.91 7.08 17.22
N LYS A 292 30.48 5.86 16.90
CA LYS A 292 31.38 4.74 16.63
C LYS A 292 32.08 4.92 15.29
N ASP A 293 31.33 5.02 14.20
CA ASP A 293 31.92 4.98 12.86
C ASP A 293 32.55 6.32 12.48
N LYS A 294 31.92 7.45 12.82
CA LYS A 294 32.39 8.78 12.38
C LYS A 294 33.38 9.42 13.34
N LEU A 295 33.10 9.42 14.65
CA LEU A 295 33.97 10.08 15.63
C LEU A 295 35.14 9.20 16.09
N ILE A 296 34.88 7.95 16.51
CA ILE A 296 35.90 7.05 17.07
C ILE A 296 36.75 6.41 15.97
N ASP A 297 36.13 5.69 15.04
CA ASP A 297 36.84 4.99 13.96
C ASP A 297 37.37 5.95 12.88
N LYS A 298 36.98 7.23 12.93
CA LYS A 298 37.34 8.26 11.95
C LYS A 298 37.13 7.79 10.50
N ARG A 299 36.06 7.03 10.24
CA ARG A 299 35.68 6.64 8.87
C ARG A 299 35.08 7.84 8.18
N PHE A 300 35.98 8.66 7.62
CA PHE A 300 35.64 9.81 6.79
C PHE A 300 34.77 9.39 5.60
N ILE A 301 34.08 10.39 5.04
CA ILE A 301 32.97 10.30 4.09
C ILE A 301 33.18 9.18 3.04
N GLY A 302 32.21 8.29 2.91
CA GLY A 302 32.19 7.21 1.92
C GLY A 302 30.85 7.11 1.19
N GLN A 303 30.77 6.25 0.18
CA GLN A 303 29.56 6.11 -0.65
C GLN A 303 28.27 5.78 0.13
N ARG A 304 28.35 5.13 1.29
CA ARG A 304 27.16 4.84 2.11
C ARG A 304 26.58 6.08 2.77
N ASP A 305 27.36 7.16 2.91
CA ASP A 305 26.86 8.45 3.40
C ASP A 305 25.86 9.09 2.43
N SER A 306 25.85 8.66 1.16
CA SER A 306 24.79 9.00 0.21
C SER A 306 23.40 8.65 0.71
N PHE A 307 23.23 7.61 1.54
CA PHE A 307 21.92 7.26 2.10
C PHE A 307 21.47 8.22 3.20
N LEU A 308 22.40 8.76 4.02
CA LEU A 308 22.08 9.84 4.96
C LEU A 308 21.69 11.11 4.21
N LEU A 309 22.44 11.47 3.16
CA LEU A 309 22.12 12.62 2.33
C LEU A 309 20.77 12.45 1.63
N LEU A 310 20.47 11.25 1.13
CA LEU A 310 19.17 10.94 0.53
C LEU A 310 18.04 11.06 1.55
N PHE A 311 18.23 10.54 2.77
CA PHE A 311 17.29 10.70 3.88
C PHE A 311 17.04 12.19 4.20
N ILE A 312 18.08 13.01 4.24
CA ILE A 312 17.94 14.47 4.47
C ILE A 312 17.13 15.11 3.34
N VAL A 313 17.45 14.83 2.08
CA VAL A 313 16.71 15.37 0.93
C VAL A 313 15.26 14.94 0.97
N MET A 314 14.97 13.66 1.21
CA MET A 314 13.59 13.17 1.32
C MET A 314 12.86 13.78 2.52
N THR A 315 13.54 14.02 3.64
CA THR A 315 12.94 14.68 4.81
C THR A 315 12.60 16.14 4.51
N VAL A 316 13.49 16.86 3.82
CA VAL A 316 13.20 18.22 3.34
C VAL A 316 12.01 18.21 2.40
N LEU A 317 11.97 17.28 1.44
CA LEU A 317 10.83 17.13 0.54
C LEU A 317 9.54 16.81 1.31
N TYR A 318 9.59 15.94 2.32
CA TYR A 318 8.44 15.62 3.17
C TYR A 318 7.83 16.87 3.82
N PHE A 319 8.60 17.90 4.17
CA PHE A 319 8.05 19.16 4.72
C PHE A 319 7.74 20.22 3.67
N LYS A 320 8.10 20.02 2.40
CA LYS A 320 8.01 21.03 1.34
C LYS A 320 7.03 20.68 0.23
N ILE A 321 6.84 19.39 -0.05
CA ILE A 321 5.86 18.97 -1.04
C ILE A 321 4.44 19.21 -0.51
N PRO A 322 3.50 19.61 -1.37
CA PRO A 322 2.10 19.67 -1.00
C PRO A 322 1.60 18.28 -0.65
N TRP A 323 0.56 18.22 0.18
CA TRP A 323 -0.11 16.97 0.51
C TRP A 323 -0.88 16.40 -0.68
N GLN A 324 -1.40 17.29 -1.52
CA GLN A 324 -2.19 16.95 -2.69
C GLN A 324 -1.88 17.89 -3.86
N ILE A 325 -1.83 17.32 -5.07
CA ILE A 325 -1.86 18.05 -6.34
C ILE A 325 -2.91 17.38 -7.22
N GLY A 326 -4.12 17.96 -7.26
CA GLY A 326 -5.26 17.37 -7.94
C GLY A 326 -5.82 16.17 -7.17
N PRO A 327 -6.44 15.19 -7.83
CA PRO A 327 -6.88 13.96 -7.19
C PRO A 327 -5.77 13.14 -6.49
N PRO A 328 -4.51 13.11 -6.99
CA PRO A 328 -3.40 12.55 -6.22
C PRO A 328 -3.16 13.34 -4.90
N ALA A 329 -3.61 12.76 -3.78
CA ALA A 329 -3.46 13.27 -2.40
C ALA A 329 -2.66 12.29 -1.54
N TRP A 330 -2.26 12.63 -0.30
CA TRP A 330 -1.39 11.84 0.62
C TRP A 330 0.09 11.73 0.23
N PHE A 331 0.70 12.79 -0.32
CA PHE A 331 2.12 12.73 -0.70
C PHE A 331 3.08 12.62 0.49
N ASN A 332 2.82 13.36 1.58
CA ASN A 332 3.66 13.32 2.78
C ASN A 332 3.58 11.92 3.44
N ASP A 333 2.37 11.38 3.57
CA ASP A 333 2.11 10.05 4.13
C ASP A 333 2.85 8.96 3.37
N ARG A 334 2.80 9.01 2.03
CA ARG A 334 3.54 8.09 1.17
C ARG A 334 5.05 8.25 1.35
N LEU A 335 5.56 9.48 1.38
CA LEU A 335 7.00 9.72 1.50
C LEU A 335 7.57 9.23 2.83
N ASN A 336 6.79 9.36 3.92
CA ASN A 336 7.20 8.95 5.26
C ASN A 336 7.64 7.46 5.33
N LEU A 337 7.00 6.59 4.54
CA LEU A 337 7.32 5.15 4.48
C LEU A 337 8.70 4.83 3.87
N TYR A 338 9.33 5.78 3.17
CA TYR A 338 10.67 5.59 2.61
C TYR A 338 11.77 6.10 3.54
N LEU A 339 11.49 7.09 4.39
CA LEU A 339 12.49 7.84 5.15
C LEU A 339 13.38 6.93 6.00
N PHE A 340 12.80 6.31 7.03
CA PHE A 340 13.58 5.49 7.96
C PHE A 340 14.15 4.22 7.31
N PRO A 341 13.44 3.49 6.43
CA PRO A 341 14.01 2.33 5.76
C PRO A 341 15.22 2.66 4.84
N VAL A 342 15.23 3.82 4.16
CA VAL A 342 16.40 4.29 3.40
C VAL A 342 17.57 4.58 4.34
N LEU A 343 17.31 5.21 5.50
CA LEU A 343 18.33 5.54 6.49
C LEU A 343 19.04 4.29 7.06
N LEU A 344 18.37 3.13 7.11
CA LEU A 344 18.98 1.86 7.56
C LEU A 344 20.25 1.49 6.78
N ALA A 345 20.33 1.86 5.50
CA ALA A 345 21.50 1.59 4.67
C ALA A 345 22.74 2.41 5.07
N TRP A 346 22.56 3.49 5.83
CA TRP A 346 23.64 4.32 6.36
C TRP A 346 24.19 3.81 7.70
N PHE A 347 23.38 3.14 8.52
CA PHE A 347 23.77 2.76 9.89
C PHE A 347 25.04 1.90 9.98
N SER A 348 25.71 1.95 11.13
CA SER A 348 26.87 1.11 11.40
C SER A 348 26.49 -0.37 11.29
N PHE A 349 27.50 -1.21 11.10
CA PHE A 349 27.38 -2.66 11.25
C PHE A 349 28.34 -3.20 12.33
N ASN A 350 29.13 -2.31 12.95
CA ASN A 350 30.14 -2.67 13.95
C ASN A 350 29.51 -2.68 15.34
N TYR A 351 28.57 -3.59 15.57
CA TYR A 351 27.95 -3.79 16.87
C TYR A 351 28.62 -4.97 17.59
N PRO A 352 28.88 -4.87 18.90
CA PRO A 352 29.20 -6.05 19.69
C PRO A 352 28.03 -7.03 19.64
N GLY A 353 28.31 -8.34 19.75
CA GLY A 353 27.33 -9.40 19.52
C GLY A 353 26.06 -9.27 20.38
N TRP A 354 26.23 -8.93 21.66
CA TRP A 354 25.11 -8.71 22.57
C TRP A 354 24.21 -7.56 22.13
N LEU A 355 24.78 -6.41 21.72
CA LEU A 355 24.00 -5.26 21.28
C LEU A 355 23.27 -5.56 19.97
N LYS A 356 23.92 -6.26 19.03
CA LYS A 356 23.27 -6.71 17.80
C LYS A 356 22.07 -7.62 18.09
N GLN A 357 22.20 -8.55 19.04
CA GLN A 357 21.09 -9.40 19.46
C GLN A 357 19.97 -8.58 20.10
N SER A 358 20.27 -7.63 20.99
CA SER A 358 19.28 -6.72 21.57
C SER A 358 18.54 -5.91 20.51
N LEU A 359 19.24 -5.38 19.50
CA LEU A 359 18.61 -4.65 18.39
C LEU A 359 17.64 -5.54 17.60
N ILE A 360 18.01 -6.80 17.34
CA ILE A 360 17.11 -7.77 16.67
C ILE A 360 15.88 -8.04 17.55
N VAL A 361 16.06 -8.28 18.84
CA VAL A 361 14.96 -8.51 19.79
C VAL A 361 14.00 -7.32 19.81
N VAL A 362 14.53 -6.09 19.81
CA VAL A 362 13.71 -4.87 19.76
C VAL A 362 12.93 -4.78 18.44
N MET A 363 13.57 -4.97 17.29
CA MET A 363 12.87 -4.92 15.99
C MET A 363 11.75 -5.96 15.89
N VAL A 364 12.03 -7.20 16.30
CA VAL A 364 11.04 -8.28 16.31
C VAL A 364 9.94 -7.99 17.34
N GLY A 365 10.28 -7.50 18.53
CA GLY A 365 9.33 -7.13 19.57
C GLY A 365 8.36 -6.04 19.13
N LEU A 366 8.87 -4.95 18.53
CA LEU A 366 8.04 -3.88 17.97
C LEU A 366 7.11 -4.42 16.86
N SER A 367 7.63 -5.29 16.00
CA SER A 367 6.84 -5.91 14.93
C SER A 367 5.72 -6.79 15.45
N ILE A 368 5.99 -7.63 16.46
CA ILE A 368 4.99 -8.52 17.06
C ILE A 368 3.95 -7.72 17.86
N ALA A 369 4.36 -6.64 18.54
CA ALA A 369 3.43 -5.73 19.21
C ALA A 369 2.48 -5.07 18.21
N HIS A 370 3.01 -4.57 17.08
CA HIS A 370 2.21 -3.96 16.01
C HIS A 370 1.24 -4.97 15.39
N LEU A 371 1.72 -6.18 15.12
CA LEU A 371 0.90 -7.27 14.62
C LEU A 371 -0.20 -7.69 15.61
N GLY A 372 0.07 -7.66 16.91
CA GLY A 372 -0.90 -7.95 17.96
C GLY A 372 -2.07 -6.98 17.95
N LEU A 373 -1.79 -5.67 17.82
CA LEU A 373 -2.82 -4.64 17.64
C LEU A 373 -3.59 -4.86 16.33
N THR A 374 -2.88 -5.12 15.23
CA THR A 374 -3.50 -5.39 13.92
C THR A 374 -4.45 -6.59 13.98
N PHE A 375 -4.04 -7.67 14.64
CA PHE A 375 -4.87 -8.87 14.82
C PHE A 375 -6.12 -8.57 15.64
N ARG A 376 -5.98 -7.81 16.74
CA ARG A 376 -7.12 -7.39 17.58
C ARG A 376 -8.10 -6.57 16.76
N ASP A 377 -7.63 -5.56 16.03
CA ASP A 377 -8.50 -4.65 15.28
C ASP A 377 -9.19 -5.40 14.12
N TYR A 378 -8.47 -6.27 13.41
CA TYR A 378 -9.06 -7.13 12.37
C TYR A 378 -10.14 -8.06 12.94
N HIS A 379 -9.92 -8.64 14.13
CA HIS A 379 -10.90 -9.49 14.80
C HIS A 379 -12.20 -8.74 15.10
N LEU A 380 -12.09 -7.55 15.69
CA LEU A 380 -13.24 -6.73 16.09
C LEU A 380 -13.98 -6.20 14.86
N LEU A 381 -13.27 -5.64 13.89
CA LEU A 381 -13.87 -5.14 12.64
C LEU A 381 -14.54 -6.26 11.85
N ASN A 382 -14.01 -7.49 11.86
CA ASN A 382 -14.68 -8.62 11.21
C ASN A 382 -16.03 -8.96 11.85
N LYS A 383 -16.28 -8.65 13.13
CA LYS A 383 -17.60 -8.81 13.74
C LYS A 383 -18.57 -7.75 13.22
N ASP A 384 -18.13 -6.51 13.17
CA ASP A 384 -18.92 -5.40 12.63
C ASP A 384 -19.22 -5.58 11.13
N MET A 385 -18.23 -5.96 10.32
CA MET A 385 -18.39 -6.23 8.87
C MET A 385 -19.31 -7.43 8.59
N LYS A 386 -19.40 -8.42 9.49
CA LYS A 386 -20.38 -9.51 9.35
C LYS A 386 -21.81 -9.01 9.46
N GLU A 387 -22.07 -8.04 10.33
CA GLU A 387 -23.38 -7.40 10.41
C GLU A 387 -23.63 -6.58 9.14
N PHE A 388 -22.68 -5.72 8.75
CA PHE A 388 -22.78 -4.87 7.55
C PHE A 388 -23.09 -5.68 6.28
N THR A 389 -22.49 -6.87 6.13
CA THR A 389 -22.64 -7.72 4.93
C THR A 389 -23.76 -8.77 5.03
N SER A 390 -24.53 -8.79 6.13
CA SER A 390 -25.51 -9.85 6.39
C SER A 390 -26.63 -9.94 5.33
N GLY A 391 -27.00 -8.81 4.70
CA GLY A 391 -28.02 -8.75 3.65
C GLY A 391 -27.51 -8.99 2.23
N ALA A 392 -26.20 -9.15 2.00
CA ALA A 392 -25.63 -9.15 0.64
C ALA A 392 -26.17 -10.27 -0.27
N HIS A 393 -26.55 -11.41 0.32
CA HIS A 393 -27.11 -12.55 -0.40
C HIS A 393 -28.56 -12.36 -0.89
N LEU A 394 -29.24 -11.30 -0.45
CA LEU A 394 -30.63 -10.99 -0.81
C LEU A 394 -30.74 -10.15 -2.09
N ILE A 395 -29.61 -9.69 -2.63
CA ILE A 395 -29.57 -8.84 -3.81
C ILE A 395 -29.79 -9.68 -5.07
N ALA A 396 -30.89 -9.40 -5.77
CA ALA A 396 -31.18 -9.99 -7.07
C ALA A 396 -30.09 -9.66 -8.11
N PRO A 397 -29.81 -10.56 -9.07
CA PRO A 397 -28.82 -10.29 -10.11
C PRO A 397 -29.10 -9.02 -10.90
N ASN A 398 -28.03 -8.36 -11.40
CA ASN A 398 -28.11 -7.17 -12.26
C ASN A 398 -28.92 -6.00 -11.64
N SER A 399 -28.83 -5.81 -10.32
CA SER A 399 -29.58 -4.77 -9.58
C SER A 399 -28.71 -3.54 -9.26
N ALA A 400 -29.31 -2.36 -9.18
CA ALA A 400 -28.64 -1.13 -8.73
C ALA A 400 -28.73 -0.99 -7.21
N ILE A 401 -27.62 -0.61 -6.58
CA ILE A 401 -27.45 -0.63 -5.12
C ILE A 401 -26.85 0.70 -4.68
N SER A 402 -27.40 1.27 -3.60
CA SER A 402 -26.86 2.44 -2.93
C SER A 402 -26.93 2.30 -1.41
N ILE A 403 -26.34 3.26 -0.70
CA ILE A 403 -26.29 3.29 0.76
C ILE A 403 -26.56 4.71 1.26
N ILE A 404 -27.24 4.80 2.41
CA ILE A 404 -27.39 6.02 3.20
C ILE A 404 -26.78 5.74 4.58
N THR A 405 -25.83 6.61 4.97
CA THR A 405 -25.21 6.60 6.29
C THR A 405 -24.51 7.93 6.55
N ASN A 406 -24.42 8.30 7.82
CA ASN A 406 -23.59 9.39 8.33
C ASN A 406 -22.47 8.88 9.26
N ASP A 407 -22.28 7.56 9.35
CA ASP A 407 -21.31 6.90 10.21
C ASP A 407 -20.54 5.81 9.44
N TRP A 408 -19.27 6.10 9.16
CA TRP A 408 -18.32 5.21 8.49
C TRP A 408 -17.17 4.76 9.40
N GLU A 409 -17.14 5.29 10.61
CA GLU A 409 -15.96 5.32 11.48
C GLU A 409 -16.26 4.71 12.85
N ASN A 410 -17.41 4.08 13.04
CA ASN A 410 -17.74 3.38 14.28
C ASN A 410 -18.23 1.96 14.03
N GLY A 411 -17.82 1.06 14.92
CA GLY A 411 -18.36 -0.29 15.06
C GLY A 411 -18.78 -0.56 16.50
N ASP A 412 -19.73 -1.46 16.71
CA ASP A 412 -20.16 -1.83 18.07
C ASP A 412 -19.11 -2.67 18.77
N TRP A 413 -18.34 -3.46 18.02
CA TRP A 413 -17.28 -4.30 18.56
C TRP A 413 -15.93 -3.58 18.58
N HIS A 414 -15.55 -2.92 17.49
CA HIS A 414 -14.29 -2.19 17.44
C HIS A 414 -14.35 -0.87 18.23
N GLY A 415 -15.52 -0.22 18.29
CA GLY A 415 -15.64 1.16 18.76
C GLY A 415 -15.24 2.16 17.67
N PRO A 416 -15.00 3.43 18.06
CA PRO A 416 -14.57 4.48 17.14
C PRO A 416 -13.24 4.17 16.46
N ILE A 417 -13.15 4.48 15.18
CA ILE A 417 -12.00 4.29 14.29
C ILE A 417 -11.51 5.68 13.92
N LYS A 418 -10.26 6.00 14.27
CA LYS A 418 -9.79 7.39 14.30
C LYS A 418 -9.16 7.89 13.00
N TYR A 419 -8.58 6.98 12.21
CA TYR A 419 -7.67 7.36 11.10
C TYR A 419 -8.09 6.87 9.71
N MET A 420 -9.12 6.03 9.64
CA MET A 420 -9.66 5.48 8.40
C MET A 420 -11.09 5.01 8.61
N SER A 421 -11.76 4.69 7.51
CA SER A 421 -13.19 4.36 7.48
C SER A 421 -13.40 3.01 6.74
N PRO A 422 -13.18 1.85 7.38
CA PRO A 422 -13.27 0.54 6.74
C PRO A 422 -14.61 0.27 6.03
N PHE A 423 -15.72 0.81 6.55
CA PHE A 423 -17.05 0.59 5.97
C PHE A 423 -17.35 1.43 4.73
N TYR A 424 -16.53 2.45 4.43
CA TYR A 424 -16.82 3.48 3.41
C TYR A 424 -17.13 2.92 2.03
N HIS A 425 -16.51 1.78 1.70
CA HIS A 425 -16.68 1.11 0.41
C HIS A 425 -17.14 -0.34 0.52
N ASP A 426 -17.50 -0.80 1.71
CA ASP A 426 -17.98 -2.17 1.94
C ASP A 426 -19.29 -2.48 1.22
N THR A 427 -20.05 -1.47 0.79
CA THR A 427 -21.23 -1.65 -0.08
C THR A 427 -20.89 -2.40 -1.37
N CYS A 428 -19.64 -2.38 -1.83
CA CYS A 428 -19.19 -3.21 -2.95
C CYS A 428 -19.40 -4.72 -2.72
N TYR A 429 -19.46 -5.22 -1.47
CA TYR A 429 -19.78 -6.62 -1.19
C TYR A 429 -21.14 -7.03 -1.75
N TYR A 430 -22.08 -6.10 -1.85
CA TYR A 430 -23.44 -6.34 -2.35
C TYR A 430 -23.49 -6.46 -3.89
N GLY A 431 -22.43 -6.04 -4.61
CA GLY A 431 -22.31 -6.14 -6.06
C GLY A 431 -21.44 -7.30 -6.56
N LEU A 432 -20.81 -8.06 -5.65
CA LEU A 432 -19.93 -9.17 -6.01
C LEU A 432 -20.71 -10.48 -6.22
N GLY A 433 -20.51 -11.13 -7.36
CA GLY A 433 -21.09 -12.45 -7.67
C GLY A 433 -22.50 -12.43 -8.28
N ASN A 434 -23.16 -11.26 -8.32
CA ASN A 434 -24.53 -11.11 -8.81
C ASN A 434 -24.68 -10.08 -9.95
N GLY A 435 -23.60 -9.40 -10.35
CA GLY A 435 -23.68 -8.34 -11.35
C GLY A 435 -24.32 -7.05 -10.84
N GLY A 436 -24.44 -6.90 -9.52
CA GLY A 436 -24.98 -5.72 -8.89
C GLY A 436 -24.10 -4.50 -9.17
N LEU A 437 -24.77 -3.37 -9.44
CA LEU A 437 -24.17 -2.07 -9.71
C LEU A 437 -24.21 -1.22 -8.43
N TYR A 438 -23.08 -1.08 -7.75
CA TYR A 438 -22.92 -0.07 -6.70
C TYR A 438 -22.71 1.33 -7.29
N ILE A 439 -23.66 2.23 -7.06
CA ILE A 439 -23.65 3.59 -7.66
C ILE A 439 -22.68 4.55 -6.98
N GLY A 440 -22.23 4.24 -5.76
CA GLY A 440 -21.28 5.04 -4.99
C GLY A 440 -19.81 4.74 -5.29
N ASN A 441 -19.53 3.90 -6.29
CA ASN A 441 -18.17 3.52 -6.67
C ASN A 441 -17.37 4.76 -7.13
N TYR A 442 -16.34 5.15 -6.40
CA TYR A 442 -15.69 6.44 -6.63
C TYR A 442 -14.64 6.40 -7.76
N GLU A 443 -13.95 5.27 -7.95
CA GLU A 443 -12.79 5.18 -8.86
C GLU A 443 -13.10 5.57 -10.31
N PRO A 444 -14.25 5.17 -10.90
CA PRO A 444 -14.56 5.52 -12.29
C PRO A 444 -14.73 7.03 -12.56
N LYS A 445 -14.71 7.86 -11.51
CA LYS A 445 -14.63 9.32 -11.60
C LYS A 445 -13.31 9.81 -12.20
N TYR A 446 -12.20 9.11 -11.95
CA TYR A 446 -10.86 9.59 -12.34
C TYR A 446 -10.34 8.92 -13.62
N SER A 447 -9.50 9.64 -14.37
CA SER A 447 -9.01 9.22 -15.69
C SER A 447 -7.94 8.13 -15.63
N TYR A 448 -7.43 7.84 -14.44
CA TYR A 448 -6.37 6.86 -14.15
C TYR A 448 -6.90 5.59 -13.47
N PHE A 449 -8.17 5.25 -13.69
CA PHE A 449 -8.78 3.97 -13.31
C PHE A 449 -9.36 3.25 -14.54
N PRO A 450 -9.55 1.92 -14.47
CA PRO A 450 -9.85 1.12 -15.66
C PRO A 450 -11.30 1.21 -16.12
N LEU A 451 -12.14 1.90 -15.36
CA LEU A 451 -13.53 2.20 -15.66
C LEU A 451 -13.74 3.71 -15.71
N ARG A 452 -14.72 4.16 -16.50
CA ARG A 452 -15.15 5.55 -16.55
C ARG A 452 -16.66 5.62 -16.50
N TYR A 453 -17.19 6.51 -15.66
CA TYR A 453 -18.62 6.82 -15.72
C TYR A 453 -19.00 7.43 -17.07
N LYS A 454 -20.16 7.05 -17.60
CA LYS A 454 -20.81 7.72 -18.73
C LYS A 454 -22.16 8.31 -18.36
N ASN A 455 -22.65 9.23 -19.20
CA ASN A 455 -24.00 9.79 -19.12
C ASN A 455 -24.36 10.40 -17.76
N GLY A 456 -23.39 10.92 -17.00
CA GLY A 456 -23.66 11.60 -15.72
C GLY A 456 -23.98 10.69 -14.53
N ASN A 457 -23.75 9.37 -14.62
CA ASN A 457 -24.02 8.39 -13.54
C ASN A 457 -23.08 8.48 -12.31
N TRP A 458 -22.63 9.67 -11.93
CA TRP A 458 -21.67 9.87 -10.85
C TRP A 458 -22.30 10.55 -9.63
N LYS A 459 -21.61 10.56 -8.48
CA LYS A 459 -22.07 11.27 -7.27
C LYS A 459 -23.37 10.70 -6.68
N PHE A 460 -23.50 9.36 -6.68
CA PHE A 460 -24.73 8.66 -6.31
C PHE A 460 -25.93 9.00 -7.21
N GLN A 461 -25.69 9.59 -8.38
CA GLN A 461 -26.70 9.76 -9.42
C GLN A 461 -26.69 8.53 -10.32
N TYR A 462 -27.86 7.94 -10.53
CA TYR A 462 -28.05 6.86 -11.50
C TYR A 462 -29.13 7.32 -12.48
N THR A 463 -28.75 7.50 -13.74
CA THR A 463 -29.65 7.91 -14.83
C THR A 463 -30.41 6.73 -15.42
N GLY A 464 -30.22 5.52 -14.90
CA GLY A 464 -31.11 4.39 -15.15
C GLY A 464 -32.46 4.57 -14.47
N SER A 465 -33.27 3.51 -14.42
CA SER A 465 -34.64 3.59 -13.90
C SER A 465 -34.69 3.92 -12.41
N VAL A 466 -34.37 2.93 -11.57
CA VAL A 466 -34.50 3.02 -10.12
C VAL A 466 -33.34 2.32 -9.43
N ILE A 467 -33.00 2.78 -8.23
CA ILE A 467 -32.09 2.07 -7.34
C ILE A 467 -32.89 0.92 -6.74
N ASP A 468 -32.54 -0.31 -7.08
CA ASP A 468 -33.32 -1.49 -6.67
C ASP A 468 -33.20 -1.78 -5.18
N TYR A 469 -32.02 -1.51 -4.60
CA TYR A 469 -31.73 -1.76 -3.19
C TYR A 469 -31.04 -0.57 -2.52
N MET A 470 -31.52 -0.22 -1.33
CA MET A 470 -30.93 0.82 -0.51
C MET A 470 -30.50 0.23 0.84
N LEU A 471 -29.22 0.35 1.15
CA LEU A 471 -28.70 0.06 2.48
C LEU A 471 -28.88 1.29 3.35
N VAL A 472 -29.28 1.08 4.60
CA VAL A 472 -29.22 2.10 5.65
C VAL A 472 -28.33 1.54 6.75
N TRP A 473 -27.21 2.21 7.01
CA TRP A 473 -26.21 1.78 7.98
C TRP A 473 -26.09 2.81 9.10
N ARG A 474 -26.31 2.39 10.35
CA ARG A 474 -26.15 3.20 11.57
C ARG A 474 -26.83 4.58 11.53
N MET A 475 -28.01 4.65 10.92
CA MET A 475 -28.85 5.84 10.91
C MET A 475 -30.05 5.71 11.83
N ASP A 476 -30.49 6.85 12.38
CA ASP A 476 -31.77 6.95 13.08
C ASP A 476 -32.93 6.71 12.10
N GLU A 477 -33.86 5.84 12.47
CA GLU A 477 -35.08 5.59 11.71
C GLU A 477 -35.99 6.81 11.55
N ASN A 478 -35.82 7.79 12.43
CA ASN A 478 -36.55 9.04 12.41
C ASN A 478 -35.91 10.12 11.56
N SER A 479 -34.74 9.87 10.96
CA SER A 479 -34.14 10.82 10.02
C SER A 479 -35.06 11.04 8.82
N ASP A 480 -35.06 12.25 8.27
CA ASP A 480 -35.92 12.60 7.15
C ASP A 480 -35.61 11.74 5.91
N GLU A 481 -34.34 11.40 5.70
CA GLU A 481 -33.89 10.53 4.60
C GLU A 481 -34.48 9.12 4.73
N VAL A 482 -34.43 8.51 5.92
CA VAL A 482 -34.95 7.16 6.15
C VAL A 482 -36.47 7.14 6.08
N ARG A 483 -37.15 8.19 6.57
CA ARG A 483 -38.61 8.33 6.47
C ARG A 483 -39.06 8.46 5.01
N GLN A 484 -38.38 9.31 4.23
CA GLN A 484 -38.68 9.46 2.80
C GLN A 484 -38.45 8.16 2.03
N LEU A 485 -37.39 7.41 2.35
CA LEU A 485 -37.08 6.13 1.73
C LEU A 485 -38.22 5.09 1.88
N LYS A 486 -38.89 5.05 3.04
CA LYS A 486 -39.99 4.11 3.32
C LYS A 486 -41.23 4.32 2.41
N ASN A 487 -41.34 5.47 1.72
CA ASN A 487 -42.43 5.72 0.78
C ASN A 487 -42.38 4.81 -0.44
N ASP A 488 -41.18 4.57 -0.98
CA ASP A 488 -40.99 3.85 -2.25
C ASP A 488 -40.34 2.47 -2.07
N TYR A 489 -39.79 2.19 -0.88
CA TYR A 489 -39.09 0.95 -0.59
C TYR A 489 -39.76 0.16 0.55
N GLU A 490 -39.57 -1.16 0.53
CA GLU A 490 -39.96 -2.09 1.58
C GLU A 490 -38.72 -2.65 2.28
N LEU A 491 -38.79 -2.82 3.61
CA LEU A 491 -37.72 -3.41 4.40
C LEU A 491 -37.72 -4.93 4.20
N ILE A 492 -36.56 -5.49 3.80
CA ILE A 492 -36.43 -6.94 3.54
C ILE A 492 -35.44 -7.64 4.47
N HIS A 493 -34.58 -6.88 5.16
CA HIS A 493 -33.64 -7.41 6.14
C HIS A 493 -33.23 -6.34 7.14
N GLU A 494 -33.11 -6.73 8.41
CA GLU A 494 -32.80 -5.84 9.51
C GLU A 494 -31.90 -6.52 10.54
N THR A 495 -30.97 -5.74 11.06
CA THR A 495 -30.11 -6.04 12.20
C THR A 495 -30.10 -4.81 13.12
N LYS A 496 -29.19 -4.76 14.10
CA LYS A 496 -29.11 -3.61 15.01
C LYS A 496 -28.69 -2.34 14.25
N ASN A 497 -27.72 -2.46 13.35
CA ASN A 497 -27.10 -1.33 12.66
C ASN A 497 -27.40 -1.29 11.16
N LEU A 498 -27.69 -2.43 10.52
CA LEU A 498 -28.03 -2.50 9.10
C LEU A 498 -29.53 -2.69 8.88
N LYS A 499 -30.10 -1.89 7.98
CA LYS A 499 -31.38 -2.16 7.33
C LYS A 499 -31.16 -2.23 5.82
N LEU A 500 -31.77 -3.22 5.16
CA LEU A 500 -31.76 -3.36 3.71
C LEU A 500 -33.18 -3.20 3.18
N PHE A 501 -33.33 -2.22 2.29
CA PHE A 501 -34.59 -1.89 1.63
C PHE A 501 -34.56 -2.33 0.17
N ARG A 502 -35.69 -2.83 -0.33
CA ARG A 502 -35.92 -3.14 -1.75
C ARG A 502 -36.96 -2.19 -2.31
N HIS A 503 -36.76 -1.67 -3.51
CA HIS A 503 -37.74 -0.80 -4.15
C HIS A 503 -39.02 -1.60 -4.47
N LYS A 504 -40.20 -1.01 -4.24
CA LYS A 504 -41.50 -1.70 -4.40
C LYS A 504 -41.78 -2.16 -5.84
N SER A 505 -41.14 -1.54 -6.84
CA SER A 505 -41.24 -2.00 -8.23
C SER A 505 -40.33 -3.17 -8.58
N SER A 506 -39.30 -3.45 -7.78
CA SER A 506 -38.27 -4.46 -8.06
C SER A 506 -38.62 -5.85 -7.48
N GLY A 507 -39.76 -5.95 -6.76
CA GLY A 507 -40.27 -7.20 -6.18
C GLY A 507 -41.36 -7.90 -6.99
N LYS A 508 -41.60 -7.49 -8.25
CA LYS A 508 -42.58 -8.10 -9.16
C LYS A 508 -41.93 -9.01 -10.19
#